data_AF-A0A367BB21-F1
#
_entry.id   AF-A0A367BB21-F1
#
_cell.length_a   1.000
_cell.length_b   1.000
_cell.length_c   1.000
_cell.angle_alpha   90.00
_cell.angle_beta   90.00
_cell.angle_gamma   90.00
#
_symmetry.space_group_name_H-M   'P 1'
#
loop_
_entity.id
_entity.type
_entity.pdbx_description
1 polymer ?
#
loop_
_entity_poly.entity_id
_entity_poly.type
_entity_poly.pdbx_seq_one_letter_code
_entity_poly.pdbx_strand_id
1 'polypeptide(L)'
;MKRTPLGISGKGKRGISTLGWALRGAAAGAAGSTALNAVTYLDMAVRGRGSSSTPEDTVEKLAAAAHVPIPGDDETRENRVQGLGPLIGLVAGIGVGTLGGLARSQGYLSAKPVGVALTGLGAMVAANGPMTALGVTDPRTWSGTDWISDLVPHLVYGLVVKNTIDAFDRP
;
A
#
# COMPACT_ATOMS: atom_id res chain seq x y z
N MET A 1 -33.68 27.20 13.57
CA MET A 1 -32.51 26.31 13.43
C MET A 1 -31.96 26.00 14.83
N LYS A 2 -32.09 24.76 15.33
CA LYS A 2 -31.51 24.35 16.62
C LYS A 2 -30.16 23.70 16.37
N ARG A 3 -29.08 24.27 16.93
CA ARG A 3 -27.75 23.66 16.99
C ARG A 3 -27.73 22.70 18.19
N THR A 4 -27.41 21.43 17.96
CA THR A 4 -27.09 20.47 19.03
C THR A 4 -25.61 20.57 19.40
N PRO A 5 -25.22 20.38 20.68
CA PRO A 5 -23.90 20.76 21.21
C PRO A 5 -22.81 19.70 21.08
N LEU A 6 -22.94 18.74 20.17
CA LEU A 6 -21.91 17.71 19.92
C LEU A 6 -21.74 17.56 18.42
N GLY A 7 -20.60 18.04 17.93
CA GLY A 7 -20.23 18.08 16.52
C GLY A 7 -20.01 16.68 15.96
N ILE A 8 -21.05 16.10 15.38
CA ILE A 8 -20.92 14.97 14.44
C ILE A 8 -21.08 15.57 13.05
N SER A 9 -19.95 15.90 12.43
CA SER A 9 -19.90 16.38 11.06
C SER A 9 -20.31 15.27 10.10
N GLY A 10 -21.29 15.57 9.23
CA GLY A 10 -21.52 14.88 7.97
C GLY A 10 -22.24 13.54 8.02
N LYS A 11 -23.58 13.55 8.03
CA LYS A 11 -24.38 12.41 7.55
C LYS A 11 -24.21 12.28 6.04
N GLY A 12 -23.17 11.57 5.60
CA GLY A 12 -23.22 10.86 4.32
C GLY A 12 -24.37 9.85 4.38
N LYS A 13 -25.06 9.62 3.27
CA LYS A 13 -26.15 8.64 3.16
C LYS A 13 -25.62 7.26 3.58
N ARG A 14 -25.83 6.89 4.87
CA ARG A 14 -25.25 5.81 5.71
C ARG A 14 -24.25 6.34 6.74
N GLY A 15 -24.63 6.28 8.01
CA GLY A 15 -23.90 6.80 9.17
C GLY A 15 -22.61 6.04 9.52
N ILE A 16 -21.71 5.87 8.55
CA ILE A 16 -20.36 5.37 8.78
C ILE A 16 -19.48 6.58 9.12
N SER A 17 -18.89 6.57 10.30
CA SER A 17 -17.96 7.62 10.74
C SER A 17 -16.69 7.65 9.89
N THR A 18 -15.94 8.76 9.94
CA THR A 18 -14.60 8.85 9.33
C THR A 18 -13.68 7.71 9.77
N LEU A 19 -13.69 7.35 11.05
CA LEU A 19 -12.95 6.20 11.57
C LEU A 19 -13.45 4.88 10.96
N GLY A 20 -14.76 4.70 10.83
CA GLY A 20 -15.34 3.53 10.19
C GLY A 20 -14.92 3.38 8.71
N TRP A 21 -14.72 4.49 8.02
CA TRP A 21 -14.17 4.52 6.66
C TRP A 21 -12.66 4.29 6.62
N ALA A 22 -11.90 4.82 7.58
CA ALA A 22 -10.46 4.57 7.70
C ALA A 22 -10.18 3.06 7.88
N LEU A 23 -10.94 2.38 8.74
CA LEU A 23 -10.81 0.93 8.96
C LEU A 23 -11.21 0.10 7.73
N ARG A 24 -12.28 0.50 7.04
CA ARG A 24 -12.66 -0.12 5.76
C ARG A 24 -11.59 0.05 4.69
N GLY A 25 -10.98 1.24 4.65
CA GLY A 25 -9.82 1.52 3.82
C GLY A 25 -8.64 0.63 4.15
N ALA A 26 -8.31 0.49 5.45
CA ALA A 26 -7.23 -0.40 5.91
C ALA A 26 -7.48 -1.86 5.46
N ALA A 27 -8.71 -2.36 5.64
CA ALA A 27 -9.11 -3.69 5.17
C ALA A 27 -9.01 -3.84 3.65
N ALA A 28 -9.38 -2.80 2.89
CA ALA A 28 -9.21 -2.77 1.45
C ALA A 28 -7.73 -2.82 1.05
N GLY A 29 -6.87 -2.05 1.73
CA GLY A 29 -5.42 -2.05 1.53
C GLY A 29 -4.78 -3.40 1.85
N ALA A 30 -5.22 -4.07 2.92
CA ALA A 30 -4.79 -5.42 3.24
C ALA A 30 -5.21 -6.42 2.13
N ALA A 31 -6.46 -6.37 1.67
CA ALA A 31 -6.94 -7.21 0.57
C ALA A 31 -6.16 -6.95 -0.73
N GLY A 32 -5.88 -5.69 -1.05
CA GLY A 32 -5.05 -5.30 -2.19
C GLY A 32 -3.63 -5.83 -2.07
N SER A 33 -3.03 -5.78 -0.88
CA SER A 33 -1.67 -6.29 -0.63
C SER A 33 -1.60 -7.81 -0.82
N THR A 34 -2.63 -8.53 -0.38
CA THR A 34 -2.75 -9.98 -0.66
C THR A 34 -2.78 -10.26 -2.15
N ALA A 35 -3.56 -9.49 -2.93
CA ALA A 35 -3.66 -9.68 -4.37
C ALA A 35 -2.34 -9.32 -5.09
N LEU A 36 -1.68 -8.24 -4.68
CA LEU A 36 -0.36 -7.85 -5.17
C LEU A 36 0.66 -8.97 -4.93
N ASN A 37 0.76 -9.46 -3.69
CA ASN A 37 1.68 -10.54 -3.32
C ASN A 37 1.38 -11.82 -4.11
N ALA A 38 0.10 -12.17 -4.30
CA ALA A 38 -0.28 -13.33 -5.11
C ALA A 38 0.22 -13.23 -6.55
N VAL A 39 0.09 -12.06 -7.18
CA VAL A 39 0.62 -11.82 -8.53
C VAL A 39 2.14 -11.88 -8.54
N THR A 40 2.82 -11.26 -7.56
CA THR A 40 4.29 -11.30 -7.45
C THR A 40 4.81 -12.73 -7.25
N TYR A 41 4.15 -13.55 -6.44
CA TYR A 41 4.56 -14.94 -6.23
C TYR A 41 4.26 -15.83 -7.44
N LEU A 42 3.11 -15.63 -8.10
CA LEU A 42 2.80 -16.33 -9.35
C LEU A 42 3.87 -16.01 -10.41
N ASP A 43 4.26 -14.74 -10.49
CA ASP A 43 5.29 -14.29 -11.39
C ASP A 43 6.65 -14.94 -11.12
N MET A 44 7.05 -15.02 -9.85
CA MET A 44 8.26 -15.75 -9.44
C MET A 44 8.19 -17.24 -9.83
N ALA A 45 7.05 -17.89 -9.59
CA ALA A 45 6.85 -19.30 -9.91
C ALA A 45 6.87 -19.58 -11.42
N VAL A 46 6.26 -18.71 -12.23
CA VAL A 46 6.17 -18.88 -13.70
C VAL A 46 7.48 -18.52 -14.39
N ARG A 47 8.14 -17.43 -14.00
CA ARG A 47 9.41 -17.00 -14.61
C ARG A 47 10.65 -17.64 -13.97
N GLY A 48 10.51 -18.32 -12.83
CA GLY A 48 11.62 -18.94 -12.11
C GLY A 48 12.62 -17.94 -11.52
N ARG A 49 12.21 -16.68 -11.29
CA ARG A 49 13.07 -15.65 -10.71
C ARG A 49 13.03 -15.68 -9.17
N GLY A 50 14.14 -15.30 -8.54
CA GLY A 50 14.22 -15.15 -7.09
C GLY A 50 13.36 -14.01 -6.54
N SER A 51 13.23 -13.97 -5.21
CA SER A 51 12.70 -12.81 -4.50
C SER A 51 13.66 -11.62 -4.63
N SER A 52 13.11 -10.40 -4.56
CA SER A 52 13.94 -9.20 -4.51
C SER A 52 14.46 -8.97 -3.09
N SER A 53 15.69 -8.45 -2.96
CA SER A 53 16.25 -7.93 -1.70
C SER A 53 15.91 -6.45 -1.45
N THR A 54 15.25 -5.80 -2.40
CA THR A 54 14.94 -4.36 -2.34
C THR A 54 14.21 -3.94 -1.04
N PRO A 55 13.23 -4.70 -0.51
CA PRO A 55 12.61 -4.36 0.77
C PRO A 55 13.60 -4.42 1.95
N GLU A 56 14.47 -5.44 2.01
CA GLU A 56 15.50 -5.61 3.01
C GLU A 56 16.53 -4.47 2.96
N ASP A 57 17.04 -4.17 1.77
CA ASP A 57 17.96 -3.05 1.53
C ASP A 57 17.35 -1.71 1.97
N THR A 58 16.04 -1.55 1.77
CA THR A 58 15.29 -0.36 2.20
C THR A 58 15.20 -0.27 3.72
N VAL A 59 14.94 -1.38 4.40
CA VAL A 59 14.91 -1.44 5.87
C VAL A 59 16.29 -1.07 6.43
N GLU A 60 17.37 -1.61 5.88
CA GLU A 60 18.72 -1.29 6.33
C GLU A 60 19.07 0.18 6.13
N LYS A 61 18.76 0.75 4.96
CA LYS A 61 19.01 2.16 4.70
C LYS A 61 18.14 3.09 5.54
N LEU A 62 16.89 2.73 5.81
CA LEU A 62 16.03 3.48 6.73
C LEU A 62 16.57 3.44 8.17
N ALA A 63 16.99 2.27 8.65
CA ALA A 63 17.60 2.11 9.96
C ALA A 63 18.87 2.96 10.10
N ALA A 64 19.73 2.95 9.06
CA ALA A 64 20.93 3.77 9.01
C ALA A 64 20.60 5.27 9.00
N ALA A 65 19.65 5.71 8.17
CA ALA A 65 19.24 7.12 8.08
C ALA A 65 18.55 7.64 9.36
N ALA A 66 17.81 6.77 10.05
CA ALA A 66 17.15 7.10 11.31
C ALA A 66 18.08 6.98 12.54
N HIS A 67 19.31 6.48 12.36
CA HIS A 67 20.22 6.14 13.45
C HIS A 67 19.60 5.16 14.47
N VAL A 68 18.73 4.26 14.01
CA VAL A 68 18.09 3.23 14.83
C VAL A 68 18.68 1.87 14.45
N PRO A 69 19.53 1.25 15.29
CA PRO A 69 20.11 -0.03 14.97
C PRO A 69 19.05 -1.14 14.98
N ILE A 70 19.16 -2.07 14.03
CA ILE A 70 18.41 -3.33 14.05
C ILE A 70 19.13 -4.26 15.03
N PRO A 71 18.55 -4.58 16.21
CA PRO A 71 19.30 -5.31 17.23
C PRO A 71 19.44 -6.79 16.84
N GLY A 72 20.44 -7.47 17.39
CA GLY A 72 20.73 -8.90 17.15
C GLY A 72 22.21 -9.13 16.86
N ASP A 73 22.66 -10.38 17.03
CA ASP A 73 23.87 -10.87 16.38
C ASP A 73 23.62 -11.07 14.87
N ASP A 74 24.65 -11.48 14.11
CA ASP A 74 24.59 -11.51 12.64
C ASP A 74 23.36 -12.27 12.12
N GLU A 75 23.17 -13.51 12.56
CA GLU A 75 22.02 -14.35 12.14
C GLU A 75 20.68 -13.76 12.62
N THR A 76 20.59 -13.31 13.87
CA THR A 76 19.34 -12.72 14.40
C THR A 76 18.98 -11.43 13.65
N ARG A 77 19.98 -10.62 13.31
CA ARG A 77 19.81 -9.36 12.58
C ARG A 77 19.32 -9.62 11.16
N GLU A 78 19.93 -10.56 10.45
CA GLU A 78 19.50 -10.96 9.10
C GLU A 78 18.04 -11.45 9.10
N ASN A 79 17.68 -12.32 10.05
CA ASN A 79 16.30 -12.80 10.19
C ASN A 79 15.30 -11.65 10.47
N ARG A 80 15.70 -10.63 11.24
CA ARG A 80 14.87 -9.45 11.48
C ARG A 80 14.71 -8.60 10.23
N VAL A 81 15.79 -8.39 9.47
CA VAL A 81 15.74 -7.65 8.19
C VAL A 81 14.81 -8.35 7.20
N GLN A 82 14.94 -9.68 7.04
CA GLN A 82 14.05 -10.49 6.20
C GLN A 82 12.58 -10.41 6.64
N GLY A 83 12.31 -10.31 7.95
CA GLY A 83 10.94 -10.10 8.46
C GLY A 83 10.44 -8.67 8.22
N LEU A 84 11.29 -7.67 8.39
CA LEU A 84 10.93 -6.26 8.27
C LEU A 84 10.66 -5.84 6.82
N GLY A 85 11.36 -6.42 5.84
CA GLY A 85 11.19 -6.10 4.42
C GLY A 85 9.74 -6.22 3.95
N PRO A 86 9.10 -7.40 4.06
CA PRO A 86 7.68 -7.56 3.72
C PRO A 86 6.74 -6.73 4.62
N LEU A 87 7.09 -6.51 5.89
CA LEU A 87 6.27 -5.72 6.82
C LEU A 87 6.14 -4.25 6.39
N ILE A 88 7.21 -3.61 5.92
CA ILE A 88 7.12 -2.23 5.44
C ILE A 88 6.21 -2.11 4.21
N GLY A 89 6.22 -3.13 3.34
CA GLY A 89 5.32 -3.22 2.19
C GLY A 89 3.86 -3.34 2.61
N LEU A 90 3.57 -4.19 3.61
CA LEU A 90 2.21 -4.32 4.18
C LEU A 90 1.73 -3.01 4.83
N VAL A 91 2.59 -2.32 5.58
CA VAL A 91 2.25 -1.02 6.17
C VAL A 91 1.93 0.00 5.09
N ALA A 92 2.73 0.09 4.03
CA ALA A 92 2.47 0.98 2.90
C ALA A 92 1.14 0.64 2.21
N GLY A 93 0.90 -0.64 1.91
CA GLY A 93 -0.33 -1.12 1.28
C GLY A 93 -1.58 -0.88 2.13
N ILE A 94 -1.51 -1.09 3.44
CA ILE A 94 -2.62 -0.76 4.36
C ILE A 94 -2.83 0.76 4.41
N GLY A 95 -1.74 1.54 4.53
CA GLY A 95 -1.80 2.99 4.58
C GLY A 95 -2.46 3.62 3.36
N VAL A 96 -2.10 3.18 2.15
CA VAL A 96 -2.73 3.64 0.91
C VAL A 96 -4.23 3.31 0.89
N GLY A 97 -4.61 2.10 1.35
CA GLY A 97 -6.01 1.73 1.51
C GLY A 97 -6.74 2.64 2.50
N THR A 98 -6.14 2.93 3.66
CA THR A 98 -6.68 3.86 4.67
C THR A 98 -6.90 5.24 4.09
N LEU A 99 -5.95 5.79 3.32
CA LEU A 99 -6.11 7.06 2.62
C LEU A 99 -7.28 7.02 1.64
N GLY A 100 -7.46 5.92 0.89
CA GLY A 100 -8.62 5.70 0.03
C GLY A 100 -9.95 5.71 0.80
N GLY A 101 -10.00 5.05 1.96
CA GLY A 101 -11.16 5.08 2.86
C GLY A 101 -11.46 6.49 3.39
N LEU A 102 -10.43 7.22 3.82
CA LEU A 102 -10.57 8.60 4.27
C LEU A 102 -11.07 9.52 3.13
N ALA A 103 -10.54 9.38 1.92
CA ALA A 103 -11.05 10.11 0.76
C ALA A 103 -12.53 9.81 0.52
N ARG A 104 -12.94 8.54 0.60
CA ARG A 104 -14.35 8.15 0.46
C ARG A 104 -15.23 8.79 1.54
N SER A 105 -14.74 8.92 2.78
CA SER A 105 -15.46 9.58 3.89
C SER A 105 -15.74 11.06 3.64
N GLN A 106 -14.89 11.73 2.86
CA GLN A 106 -15.05 13.12 2.46
C GLN A 106 -15.94 13.29 1.21
N GLY A 107 -16.52 12.19 0.71
CA GLY A 107 -17.41 12.21 -0.46
C GLY A 107 -16.69 12.07 -1.81
N TYR A 108 -15.38 11.84 -1.83
CA TYR A 108 -14.68 11.59 -3.09
C TYR A 108 -15.17 10.28 -3.72
N LEU A 109 -15.68 10.41 -4.94
CA LEU A 109 -16.16 9.33 -5.77
C LEU A 109 -15.53 9.48 -7.15
N SER A 110 -14.67 8.54 -7.51
CA SER A 110 -14.09 8.47 -8.85
C SER A 110 -14.82 7.42 -9.68
N ALA A 111 -14.84 7.62 -11.01
CA ALA A 111 -15.10 6.50 -11.92
C ALA A 111 -14.14 5.34 -11.59
N LYS A 112 -14.62 4.10 -11.73
CA LYS A 112 -13.84 2.90 -11.39
C LYS A 112 -12.44 2.87 -12.01
N PRO A 113 -12.26 3.01 -13.35
CA PRO A 113 -10.92 2.91 -13.94
C PRO A 113 -9.97 4.00 -13.41
N VAL A 114 -10.48 5.21 -13.17
CA VAL A 114 -9.70 6.31 -12.58
C VAL A 114 -9.28 5.97 -11.15
N GLY A 115 -10.18 5.41 -10.34
CA GLY A 115 -9.89 5.02 -8.96
C GLY A 115 -8.84 3.90 -8.89
N VAL A 116 -8.93 2.92 -9.80
CA VAL A 116 -7.94 1.84 -9.92
C VAL A 116 -6.56 2.40 -10.26
N ALA A 117 -6.48 3.25 -11.30
CA ALA A 117 -5.21 3.85 -11.72
C ALA A 117 -4.59 4.72 -10.62
N LEU A 118 -5.38 5.63 -10.01
CA LEU A 118 -4.88 6.50 -8.94
C LEU A 118 -4.39 5.71 -7.73
N THR A 119 -5.14 4.68 -7.32
CA THR A 119 -4.78 3.86 -6.15
C THR A 119 -3.55 3.00 -6.44
N GLY A 120 -3.49 2.37 -7.62
CA GLY A 120 -2.37 1.53 -8.02
C GLY A 120 -1.08 2.34 -8.20
N LEU A 121 -1.13 3.44 -8.94
CA LEU A 121 0.02 4.34 -9.12
C LEU A 121 0.43 5.02 -7.80
N GLY A 122 -0.54 5.38 -6.96
CA GLY A 122 -0.28 5.91 -5.62
C GLY A 122 0.46 4.90 -4.74
N ALA A 123 0.06 3.62 -4.78
CA ALA A 123 0.78 2.55 -4.08
C ALA A 123 2.19 2.34 -4.65
N MET A 124 2.33 2.39 -5.97
CA MET A 124 3.62 2.27 -6.65
C MET A 124 4.58 3.40 -6.25
N VAL A 125 4.08 4.64 -6.13
CA VAL A 125 4.85 5.78 -5.62
C VAL A 125 5.16 5.63 -4.13
N ALA A 126 4.21 5.14 -3.33
CA ALA A 126 4.42 4.92 -1.89
C ALA A 126 5.50 3.85 -1.62
N ALA A 127 5.56 2.81 -2.46
CA ALA A 127 6.61 1.82 -2.41
C ALA A 127 7.94 2.39 -2.92
N ASN A 128 7.99 2.89 -4.15
CA ASN A 128 9.24 3.24 -4.82
C ASN A 128 9.83 4.59 -4.42
N GLY A 129 9.03 5.53 -3.94
CA GLY A 129 9.47 6.89 -3.59
C GLY A 129 10.56 6.91 -2.52
N PRO A 130 10.32 6.31 -1.33
CA PRO A 130 11.34 6.19 -0.29
C PRO A 130 12.58 5.42 -0.77
N MET A 131 12.37 4.33 -1.51
CA MET A 131 13.46 3.50 -2.05
C MET A 131 14.33 4.29 -3.04
N THR A 132 13.72 5.15 -3.85
CA THR A 132 14.43 6.03 -4.79
C THR A 132 15.22 7.10 -4.04
N ALA A 133 14.61 7.73 -3.03
CA ALA A 133 15.27 8.74 -2.21
C ALA A 133 16.49 8.17 -1.44
N LEU A 134 16.43 6.89 -1.04
CA LEU A 134 17.52 6.18 -0.39
C LEU A 134 18.52 5.55 -1.39
N GLY A 135 18.28 5.70 -2.70
CA GLY A 135 19.11 5.12 -3.75
C GLY A 135 19.13 3.58 -3.73
N VAL A 136 18.07 2.94 -3.26
CA VAL A 136 17.86 1.48 -3.37
C VAL A 136 17.42 1.12 -4.79
N THR A 137 16.66 1.99 -5.44
CA THR A 137 16.18 1.80 -6.82
C THR A 137 16.27 3.11 -7.60
N ASP A 138 16.32 3.01 -8.92
CA ASP A 138 16.19 4.15 -9.83
C ASP A 138 15.24 3.80 -10.99
N PRO A 139 13.97 4.27 -10.96
CA PRO A 139 13.01 3.98 -12.02
C PRO A 139 13.43 4.43 -13.43
N ARG A 140 14.40 5.36 -13.52
CA ARG A 140 14.91 5.87 -14.80
C ARG A 140 15.84 4.86 -15.50
N THR A 141 16.39 3.90 -14.77
CA THR A 141 17.29 2.88 -15.30
C THR A 141 16.61 1.52 -15.46
N TRP A 142 15.34 1.40 -15.09
CA TRP A 142 14.57 0.16 -15.19
C TRP A 142 14.40 -0.28 -16.64
N SER A 143 14.54 -1.58 -16.88
CA SER A 143 14.14 -2.17 -18.15
C SER A 143 12.61 -2.14 -18.30
N GLY A 144 12.12 -2.32 -19.54
CA GLY A 144 10.68 -2.47 -19.76
C GLY A 144 10.06 -3.64 -18.98
N THR A 145 10.83 -4.71 -18.78
CA THR A 145 10.42 -5.86 -17.98
C THR A 145 10.30 -5.49 -16.50
N ASP A 146 11.20 -4.68 -15.96
CA ASP A 146 11.15 -4.22 -14.56
C ASP A 146 9.92 -3.34 -14.34
N TRP A 147 9.68 -2.40 -15.27
CA TRP A 147 8.47 -1.57 -15.27
C TRP A 147 7.19 -2.40 -15.28
N ILE A 148 7.09 -3.43 -16.12
CA ILE A 148 5.90 -4.31 -16.16
C ILE A 148 5.76 -5.12 -14.87
N SER A 149 6.87 -5.65 -14.38
CA SER A 149 6.92 -6.47 -13.15
C SER A 149 6.51 -5.67 -11.92
N ASP A 150 6.72 -4.35 -11.93
CA ASP A 150 6.27 -3.45 -10.87
C ASP A 150 4.83 -2.95 -11.11
N LEU A 151 4.51 -2.47 -12.32
CA LEU A 151 3.23 -1.84 -12.61
C LEU A 151 2.04 -2.81 -12.49
N VAL A 152 2.18 -4.04 -12.98
CA VAL A 152 1.06 -5.00 -13.02
C VAL A 152 0.57 -5.38 -11.62
N PRO A 153 1.42 -5.79 -10.66
CA PRO A 153 0.98 -6.05 -9.29
C PRO A 153 0.32 -4.83 -8.62
N HIS A 154 0.83 -3.62 -8.88
CA HIS A 154 0.27 -2.38 -8.33
C HIS A 154 -1.09 -2.01 -8.93
N LEU A 155 -1.33 -2.26 -10.22
CA LEU A 155 -2.66 -2.08 -10.81
C LEU A 155 -3.66 -3.11 -10.26
N VAL A 156 -3.22 -4.36 -10.02
CA VAL A 156 -4.04 -5.39 -9.38
C VAL A 156 -4.38 -4.99 -7.93
N TYR A 157 -3.42 -4.45 -7.18
CA TYR A 157 -3.67 -3.84 -5.88
C TYR A 157 -4.76 -2.76 -5.98
N GLY A 158 -4.61 -1.80 -6.90
CA GLY A 158 -5.58 -0.71 -7.08
C GLY A 158 -6.98 -1.22 -7.45
N LEU A 159 -7.06 -2.27 -8.27
CA LEU A 159 -8.32 -2.92 -8.64
C LEU A 159 -9.04 -3.50 -7.43
N VAL A 160 -8.32 -4.24 -6.58
CA VAL A 160 -8.90 -4.87 -5.39
C VAL A 160 -9.28 -3.83 -4.36
N VAL A 161 -8.42 -2.85 -4.07
CA VAL A 161 -8.74 -1.77 -3.12
C VAL A 161 -10.01 -1.02 -3.56
N LYS A 162 -10.08 -0.62 -4.83
CA LYS A 162 -11.24 0.12 -5.35
C LYS A 162 -12.53 -0.70 -5.24
N ASN A 163 -12.50 -1.97 -5.63
CA ASN A 163 -13.69 -2.82 -5.54
C ASN A 163 -14.10 -3.12 -4.10
N THR A 164 -13.16 -3.27 -3.18
CA THR A 164 -13.46 -3.48 -1.75
C THR A 164 -14.07 -2.23 -1.13
N ILE A 165 -13.54 -1.04 -1.42
CA ILE A 165 -14.14 0.23 -0.97
C ILE A 165 -15.55 0.40 -1.56
N ASP A 166 -15.72 0.13 -2.85
CA ASP A 166 -17.04 0.20 -3.52
C ASP A 166 -18.03 -0.81 -2.91
N ALA A 167 -17.57 -1.99 -2.51
CA ALA A 167 -18.40 -2.99 -1.87
C ALA A 167 -18.93 -2.52 -0.52
N PHE A 168 -18.13 -1.82 0.28
CA PHE A 168 -18.56 -1.23 1.55
C PHE A 168 -19.56 -0.07 1.38
N ASP A 169 -19.64 0.50 0.18
CA ASP A 169 -20.52 1.61 -0.16
C ASP A 169 -21.88 1.16 -0.72
N ARG A 170 -22.02 -0.13 -1.05
CA ARG A 170 -23.27 -0.69 -1.60
C ARG A 170 -24.41 -0.66 -0.57
N PRO A 171 -25.67 -0.56 -1.03
CA PRO A 171 -26.85 -0.64 -0.20
C PRO A 171 -26.96 -1.92 0.64
#